data_AF-A0AAV4RJ21-F1
#
_entry.id   AF-A0AAV4RJ21-F1
#
_cell.length_a   1.000
_cell.length_b   1.000
_cell.length_c   1.000
_cell.angle_alpha   90.00
_cell.angle_beta   90.00
_cell.angle_gamma   90.00
#
_symmetry.space_group_name_H-M   'P 1'
#
loop_
_entity.id
_entity.type
_entity.pdbx_description
1 polymer ?
#
loop_
_entity_poly.entity_id
_entity_poly.type
_entity_poly.pdbx_seq_one_letter_code
_entity_poly.pdbx_strand_id
1 'polypeptide(L)'
;MLLCTRQRAVQVATSSSLLYVPFLALLFYKDFSVNYWLNAGAAREKLIVGLATYGHSYTLRDARQTGVHALSVGPGIPGPYVKEPGVLGFNEQPSSNKLT
;
A
#
# COMPACT_ATOMS: atom_id res chain seq x y z
N MET A 1 5.46 12.01 48.99
CA MET A 1 4.61 10.96 48.38
C MET A 1 4.54 11.24 46.88
N LEU A 2 5.40 10.59 46.10
CA LEU A 2 5.04 9.66 45.01
C LEU A 2 4.51 10.38 43.75
N LEU A 3 5.41 10.91 42.92
CA LEU A 3 6.03 10.24 41.75
C LEU A 3 5.22 10.49 40.46
N CYS A 4 5.71 11.50 39.73
CA CYS A 4 5.49 11.77 38.31
C CYS A 4 5.75 10.50 37.49
N THR A 5 4.70 9.77 37.12
CA THR A 5 4.81 8.54 36.33
C THR A 5 4.86 8.85 34.83
N ARG A 6 6.09 8.92 34.32
CA ARG A 6 6.54 8.14 33.16
C ARG A 6 5.78 8.37 31.84
N GLN A 7 6.02 9.50 31.20
CA GLN A 7 6.05 9.51 29.72
C GLN A 7 7.29 8.77 29.25
N ARG A 8 7.17 7.46 28.97
CA ARG A 8 8.10 6.79 28.06
C ARG A 8 7.67 7.09 26.63
N ALA A 9 7.90 8.33 26.21
CA ALA A 9 8.21 8.58 24.81
C ALA A 9 9.57 7.94 24.58
N VAL A 10 9.59 6.71 24.07
CA VAL A 10 10.82 6.14 23.51
C VAL A 10 11.05 6.87 22.18
N GLN A 11 11.59 8.08 22.27
CA GLN A 11 12.28 8.70 21.15
C GLN A 11 13.65 8.04 21.07
N VAL A 12 13.76 7.03 20.21
CA VAL A 12 15.03 6.66 19.59
C VAL A 12 14.84 6.88 18.10
N ALA A 13 14.79 8.16 17.73
CA ALA A 13 15.02 8.58 16.35
C ALA A 13 16.53 8.53 16.13
N THR A 14 17.06 7.35 15.82
CA THR A 14 18.39 7.22 15.25
C THR A 14 18.33 7.65 13.79
N SER A 15 19.29 8.47 13.37
CA SER A 15 19.35 9.15 12.06
C SER A 15 19.41 8.22 10.83
N SER A 16 19.45 6.89 11.03
CA SER A 16 19.50 5.87 9.99
C SER A 16 18.12 5.29 9.59
N SER A 17 17.02 5.69 10.24
CA SER A 17 15.67 5.13 10.00
C SER A 17 14.94 5.68 8.75
N LEU A 18 15.43 6.75 8.12
CA LEU A 18 14.72 7.45 7.03
C LEU A 18 14.76 6.74 5.67
N LEU A 19 15.64 5.75 5.49
CA LEU A 19 15.66 4.88 4.29
C LEU A 19 14.86 3.58 4.48
N TYR A 20 14.39 3.30 5.69
CA TYR A 20 13.66 2.08 6.05
C TYR A 20 12.13 2.26 6.04
N VAL A 21 11.66 3.49 6.20
CA VAL A 21 10.24 3.86 6.27
C VAL A 21 9.40 3.55 5.02
N PRO A 22 9.87 3.61 3.76
CA PRO A 22 9.00 3.28 2.63
C PRO A 22 8.79 1.76 2.47
N PHE A 23 9.81 0.94 2.79
CA PHE A 23 9.72 -0.53 2.70
C PHE A 23 8.84 -1.12 3.82
N LEU A 24 8.85 -0.51 5.00
CA LEU A 24 7.98 -0.90 6.11
C LEU A 24 6.53 -0.43 5.97
N ALA A 25 6.28 0.71 5.33
CA ALA A 25 4.92 1.28 5.22
C ALA A 25 3.93 0.32 4.52
N LEU A 26 4.42 -0.47 3.55
CA LEU A 26 3.62 -1.51 2.90
C LEU A 26 3.30 -2.70 3.80
N LEU A 27 4.19 -3.04 4.74
CA LEU A 27 3.95 -4.10 5.73
C LEU A 27 2.88 -3.65 6.74
N PHE A 28 2.92 -2.40 7.20
CA PHE A 28 2.00 -1.90 8.21
C PHE A 28 0.51 -1.96 7.80
N TYR A 29 0.15 -1.65 6.54
CA TYR A 29 -1.26 -1.60 6.14
C TYR A 29 -1.94 -2.98 6.18
N LYS A 30 -1.27 -4.02 5.65
CA LYS A 30 -1.84 -5.38 5.64
C LYS A 30 -1.92 -5.94 7.06
N ASP A 31 -0.86 -5.73 7.84
CA ASP A 31 -0.80 -6.20 9.21
C ASP A 31 -1.87 -5.53 10.08
N PHE A 32 -2.24 -4.28 9.83
CA PHE A 32 -3.32 -3.62 10.56
C PHE A 32 -4.66 -4.34 10.43
N SER A 33 -5.09 -4.64 9.19
CA SER A 33 -6.39 -5.29 8.94
C SER A 33 -6.46 -6.68 9.56
N VAL A 34 -5.41 -7.50 9.40
CA VAL A 34 -5.35 -8.85 9.98
C VAL A 34 -5.32 -8.79 11.50
N ASN A 35 -4.50 -7.92 12.09
CA ASN A 35 -4.41 -7.78 13.55
C ASN A 35 -5.71 -7.23 14.15
N TYR A 36 -6.46 -6.37 13.44
CA TYR A 36 -7.77 -5.91 13.87
C TYR A 36 -8.75 -7.08 14.07
N TRP A 37 -8.86 -7.96 13.08
CA TRP A 37 -9.75 -9.12 13.17
C TRP A 37 -9.29 -10.15 14.21
N LEU A 38 -7.98 -10.36 14.35
CA LEU A 38 -7.44 -11.22 15.41
C LEU A 38 -7.75 -10.67 16.81
N ASN A 39 -7.61 -9.35 17.02
CA ASN A 39 -7.94 -8.70 18.28
C ASN A 39 -9.45 -8.67 18.57
N ALA A 40 -10.28 -8.67 17.52
CA ALA A 40 -11.74 -8.81 17.64
C ALA A 40 -12.19 -10.25 17.97
N GLY A 41 -11.26 -11.20 18.07
CA GLY A 41 -11.55 -12.59 18.46
C GLY A 41 -11.77 -13.55 17.28
N ALA A 42 -11.42 -13.16 16.05
CA ALA A 42 -11.46 -14.07 14.92
C ALA A 42 -10.43 -15.20 15.10
N ALA A 43 -10.89 -16.46 15.00
CA ALA A 43 -10.00 -17.62 15.03
C ALA A 43 -9.03 -17.58 13.84
N ARG A 44 -7.73 -17.65 14.12
CA ARG A 44 -6.66 -17.51 13.11
C ARG A 44 -6.81 -18.51 11.97
N GLU A 45 -7.16 -19.77 12.26
CA GLU A 45 -7.36 -20.80 11.23
C GLU A 45 -8.55 -20.54 10.29
N LYS A 46 -9.46 -19.64 10.66
CA LYS A 46 -10.63 -19.28 9.84
C LYS A 46 -10.45 -17.97 9.08
N LEU A 47 -9.31 -17.29 9.25
CA LEU A 47 -9.04 -16.01 8.62
C LEU A 47 -8.40 -16.25 7.24
N ILE A 48 -9.17 -15.99 6.19
CA ILE A 48 -8.73 -16.11 4.79
C ILE A 48 -8.28 -14.74 4.31
N VAL A 49 -7.00 -14.60 3.98
CA VAL A 49 -6.44 -13.37 3.39
C VAL A 49 -6.54 -13.45 1.87
N GLY A 50 -7.31 -12.53 1.28
CA GLY A 50 -7.40 -12.41 -0.17
C GLY A 50 -6.12 -11.86 -0.81
N LEU A 51 -5.68 -12.49 -1.90
CA LEU A 51 -4.62 -11.96 -2.77
C LEU A 51 -5.27 -11.30 -3.99
N ALA A 52 -5.05 -10.00 -4.17
CA ALA A 52 -5.51 -9.30 -5.35
C ALA A 52 -4.62 -9.66 -6.55
N THR A 53 -5.21 -10.30 -7.57
CA THR A 53 -4.57 -10.62 -8.86
C THR A 53 -4.81 -9.55 -9.94
N TYR A 54 -5.41 -8.42 -9.53
CA TYR A 54 -5.65 -7.24 -10.34
C TYR A 54 -5.07 -6.02 -9.64
N GLY A 55 -4.78 -4.97 -10.41
CA GLY A 55 -4.34 -3.68 -9.91
C GLY A 55 -5.25 -2.56 -10.41
N HIS A 56 -5.25 -1.44 -9.68
CA HIS A 56 -5.90 -0.21 -10.14
C HIS A 56 -4.90 0.68 -10.87
N SER A 57 -5.32 1.22 -12.01
CA SER A 57 -4.50 2.14 -12.83
C SER A 57 -5.16 3.52 -12.90
N TYR A 58 -4.34 4.56 -13.00
CA TYR A 58 -4.77 5.95 -13.06
C TYR A 58 -4.02 6.67 -14.18
N THR A 59 -4.72 7.59 -14.85
CA THR A 59 -4.10 8.47 -15.85
C THR A 59 -3.55 9.70 -15.13
N LEU A 60 -2.23 9.85 -15.10
CA LEU A 60 -1.54 10.98 -14.46
C LEU A 60 -1.77 12.28 -15.25
N ARG A 61 -1.88 13.41 -14.56
CA ARG A 61 -1.93 14.74 -15.20
C ARG A 61 -0.61 15.09 -15.89
N ASP A 62 0.50 14.68 -15.27
CA ASP A 62 1.85 14.91 -15.76
C ASP A 62 2.62 13.58 -15.74
N ALA A 63 3.10 13.15 -16.91
CA ALA A 63 3.85 11.90 -17.06
C ALA A 63 5.19 11.90 -16.31
N ARG A 64 5.71 13.07 -15.92
CA ARG A 64 6.96 13.21 -15.15
C ARG A 64 6.74 13.04 -13.64
N GLN A 65 5.49 13.10 -13.18
CA GLN A 65 5.14 12.99 -11.77
C GLN A 65 4.50 11.62 -11.50
N THR A 66 5.32 10.60 -11.33
CA THR A 66 4.90 9.20 -11.11
C THR A 66 4.96 8.77 -9.65
N GLY A 67 5.15 9.72 -8.72
CA GLY A 67 5.21 9.44 -7.29
C GLY A 67 3.87 8.96 -6.70
N VAL A 68 3.94 8.35 -5.52
CA VAL A 68 2.74 8.01 -4.74
C VAL A 68 1.96 9.30 -4.45
N HIS A 69 0.65 9.29 -4.71
CA HIS A 69 -0.25 10.46 -4.62
C HIS A 69 -0.03 11.56 -5.67
N ALA A 70 0.62 11.28 -6.79
CA ALA A 70 0.66 12.22 -7.91
C ALA A 70 -0.75 12.53 -8.45
N LEU A 71 -0.94 13.75 -8.98
CA LEU A 71 -2.23 14.20 -9.50
C LEU A 71 -2.66 13.35 -10.70
N SER A 72 -3.88 12.84 -10.65
CA SER A 72 -4.53 12.10 -11.74
C SER A 72 -5.62 12.95 -12.43
N VAL A 73 -5.85 12.65 -13.71
CA VAL A 73 -6.99 13.15 -14.50
C VAL A 73 -8.21 12.25 -14.26
N GLY A 74 -7.99 10.96 -14.07
CA GLY A 74 -9.04 9.96 -13.93
C GLY A 74 -8.51 8.52 -13.96
N PRO A 75 -9.40 7.53 -14.20
CA PRO A 75 -9.01 6.13 -14.29
C PRO A 75 -8.02 5.88 -15.44
N GLY A 76 -7.23 4.82 -15.32
CA GLY A 76 -6.30 4.40 -16.35
C GLY A 76 -6.99 3.80 -17.57
N ILE A 77 -6.24 3.71 -18.68
CA ILE A 77 -6.73 3.11 -19.92
C ILE A 77 -7.13 1.65 -19.67
N PRO A 78 -8.31 1.21 -20.14
CA PRO A 78 -8.77 -0.16 -19.95
C PRO A 78 -7.85 -1.17 -20.65
N GLY A 79 -7.64 -2.31 -19.99
CA GLY A 79 -6.93 -3.46 -20.55
C GLY A 79 -7.70 -4.16 -21.68
N PRO A 80 -7.02 -4.96 -22.52
CA PRO A 80 -7.63 -5.62 -23.68
C PRO A 80 -8.70 -6.68 -23.32
N TYR A 81 -8.59 -7.32 -22.16
CA TYR A 81 -9.50 -8.35 -21.67
C TYR A 81 -10.49 -7.81 -20.65
N VAL A 82 -10.04 -7.14 -19.59
CA VAL A 82 -10.92 -6.64 -18.50
C VAL A 82 -11.85 -5.54 -19.03
N LYS A 83 -11.37 -4.69 -19.94
CA LYS A 83 -12.13 -3.61 -20.60
C LYS A 83 -12.80 -2.60 -19.64
N GLU A 84 -12.48 -2.65 -18.36
CA GLU A 84 -12.95 -1.71 -17.36
C GLU A 84 -11.89 -0.63 -17.12
N PRO A 85 -12.24 0.66 -17.23
CA PRO A 85 -11.30 1.75 -16.99
C PRO A 85 -10.74 1.70 -15.56
N GLY A 86 -9.42 1.79 -15.44
CA GLY A 86 -8.75 1.82 -14.15
C GLY A 86 -8.59 0.47 -13.45
N VAL A 87 -8.92 -0.65 -14.10
CA VAL A 87 -8.62 -2.01 -13.60
C VAL A 87 -7.77 -2.74 -14.64
N LEU A 88 -6.69 -3.36 -14.19
CA LEU A 88 -5.83 -4.19 -15.02
C LEU A 88 -5.58 -5.53 -14.33
N GLY A 89 -5.77 -6.62 -15.07
CA GLY A 89 -5.35 -7.94 -14.62
C GLY A 89 -3.83 -8.09 -14.63
N PHE A 90 -3.28 -8.98 -13.82
CA PHE A 90 -1.85 -9.30 -13.83
C PHE A 90 -1.33 -9.71 -15.22
N ASN A 91 -2.17 -10.36 -16.03
CA ASN A 91 -1.87 -10.77 -17.40
C ASN A 91 -1.86 -9.62 -18.42
N GLU A 92 -2.35 -8.43 -18.05
CA GLU A 92 -2.47 -7.27 -18.93
C GLU A 92 -1.44 -6.19 -18.63
N GLN A 93 -0.70 -6.34 -17.54
CA GLN A 93 0.27 -5.34 -17.10
C GLN A 93 1.33 -5.13 -18.21
N PRO A 94 1.46 -3.90 -18.74
CA PRO A 94 2.49 -3.61 -19.73
C PRO A 94 3.87 -3.85 -19.12
N SER A 95 4.74 -4.58 -19.82
CA SER A 95 6.15 -4.63 -19.43
C SER A 95 6.73 -3.22 -19.60
N SER A 96 7.40 -2.72 -18.55
CA SER A 96 7.94 -1.37 -18.47
C SER A 96 9.06 -1.06 -19.49
N ASN A 97 9.30 -1.95 -20.45
CA ASN A 97 10.29 -1.83 -21.52
C ASN A 97 9.70 -1.32 -22.86
N LYS A 98 8.48 -0.78 -22.88
CA LYS A 98 7.91 -0.11 -24.07
C LYS A 98 8.11 1.42 -24.08
N LEU A 99 9.32 1.88 -23.73
CA LEU A 99 9.72 3.29 -23.81
C LEU A 99 11.05 3.48 -24.58
N THR A 100 11.21 2.78 -25.71
CA THR A 100 12.18 3.10 -26.77
C THR A 100 11.49 3.05 -28.11
#